data_AF-E4TZM1-F1
#
_entry.id   AF-E4TZM1-F1
#
_cell.length_a   1.000
_cell.length_b   1.000
_cell.length_c   1.000
_cell.angle_alpha   90.00
_cell.angle_beta   90.00
_cell.angle_gamma   90.00
#
_symmetry.space_group_name_H-M   'P 1'
#
loop_
_entity.id
_entity.type
_entity.pdbx_description
1 polymer ?
#
loop_
_entity_poly.entity_id
_entity_poly.type
_entity_poly.pdbx_seq_one_letter_code
_entity_poly.pdbx_strand_id
1 'polypeptide(L)'
;MERWVGLLSNKKVIASVFLVIMAILGIVLWQLEKKVTSQTLERLSDQLSLAINNQLEKERSSALRYALILSQNTALSDALERDDEDKGFKILSEGMESIKVHTDSLIRSQVITSDYVIFARSWDNSYAGMPLEFHRPDLLYFQNHKNPRSAIEVGRKLGVKATVPVYRDDKMLGFVEVVSFFESTQEYFDRLGIDMYVLMDVRFYDTAVFMQENPTIAKEYILANPKYTQSDLKLLNGIDFKTLKHTHVVFSGGRYLFFEPMKNGEGETIGAFVFSLSPKQINAYAHSDEEDISFLIHLSRNELYDVMIKKSLDDGLFQSVYDKELLYLKDTVAPEDRELFVQEAHERLDAYSKEELIGIMLNYKVTKEIKGEIR
;
A
#
# COMPACT_ATOMS: atom_id res chain seq x y z
N MET A 1 59.19 -42.49 -2.77
CA MET A 1 58.97 -41.15 -3.35
C MET A 1 58.76 -41.20 -4.87
N GLU A 2 59.57 -41.93 -5.65
CA GLU A 2 59.46 -41.98 -7.12
C GLU A 2 58.12 -42.50 -7.68
N ARG A 3 57.46 -43.46 -7.01
CA ARG A 3 56.13 -43.98 -7.43
C ARG A 3 55.02 -42.93 -7.42
N TRP A 4 55.11 -41.94 -6.52
CA TRP A 4 54.15 -40.83 -6.44
C TRP A 4 54.45 -39.76 -7.49
N VAL A 5 55.73 -39.53 -7.79
CA VAL A 5 56.18 -38.60 -8.83
C VAL A 5 55.78 -39.09 -10.24
N GLY A 6 55.87 -40.40 -10.50
CA GLY A 6 55.40 -41.00 -11.77
C GLY A 6 53.88 -40.97 -11.96
N LEU A 7 53.12 -41.08 -10.87
CA LEU A 7 51.65 -40.96 -10.87
C LEU A 7 51.19 -39.51 -11.13
N LEU A 8 51.89 -38.53 -10.57
CA LEU A 8 51.64 -37.10 -10.77
C LEU A 8 52.05 -36.58 -12.17
N SER A 9 52.92 -37.30 -12.89
CA SER A 9 53.32 -37.00 -14.28
C SER A 9 52.30 -37.49 -15.32
N ASN A 10 51.37 -38.37 -14.92
CA ASN A 10 50.38 -38.93 -15.83
C ASN A 10 49.29 -37.88 -16.13
N LYS A 11 49.25 -37.39 -17.38
CA LYS A 11 48.27 -36.38 -17.85
C LYS A 11 46.82 -36.73 -17.50
N LYS A 12 46.46 -38.03 -17.46
CA LYS A 12 45.12 -38.51 -17.09
C LYS A 12 44.80 -38.29 -15.61
N VAL A 13 45.80 -38.47 -14.73
CA VAL A 13 45.65 -38.26 -13.28
C VAL A 13 45.52 -36.77 -12.98
N ILE A 14 46.36 -35.92 -13.58
CA ILE A 14 46.25 -34.46 -13.48
C ILE A 14 44.88 -33.97 -13.96
N ALA A 15 44.42 -34.44 -15.11
CA ALA A 15 43.10 -34.08 -15.64
C ALA A 15 41.96 -34.52 -14.71
N SER A 16 42.05 -35.70 -14.09
CA SER A 16 41.03 -36.16 -13.13
C SER A 16 40.99 -35.30 -11.86
N VAL A 17 42.17 -34.92 -11.33
CA VAL A 17 42.27 -34.07 -10.14
C VAL A 17 41.72 -32.67 -10.43
N PHE A 18 42.03 -32.11 -11.60
CA PHE A 18 41.48 -30.83 -12.04
C PHE A 18 39.95 -30.86 -12.17
N LEU A 19 39.37 -31.93 -12.74
CA LEU A 19 37.92 -32.09 -12.83
C LEU A 19 37.25 -32.18 -11.45
N VAL A 20 37.87 -32.88 -10.50
CA VAL A 20 37.36 -32.97 -9.12
C VAL A 20 37.40 -31.59 -8.45
N ILE A 21 38.49 -30.83 -8.61
CA ILE A 21 38.59 -29.46 -8.08
C ILE A 21 37.52 -28.55 -8.70
N MET A 22 37.29 -28.62 -10.01
CA MET A 22 36.24 -27.86 -10.70
C MET A 22 34.84 -28.24 -10.21
N ALA A 23 34.57 -29.52 -9.97
CA ALA A 23 33.31 -29.98 -9.41
C ALA A 23 33.10 -29.45 -7.98
N ILE A 24 34.13 -29.50 -7.14
CA ILE A 24 34.09 -28.94 -5.77
C ILE A 24 33.86 -27.43 -5.81
N LEU A 25 34.58 -26.70 -6.66
CA LEU A 25 34.40 -25.26 -6.85
C LEU A 25 32.96 -24.93 -7.30
N GLY A 26 32.41 -25.69 -8.25
CA GLY A 26 31.02 -25.53 -8.69
C GLY A 26 30.01 -25.74 -7.56
N ILE A 27 30.19 -26.77 -6.73
CA ILE A 27 29.33 -27.03 -5.57
C ILE A 27 29.43 -25.90 -4.53
N VAL A 28 30.64 -25.41 -4.25
CA VAL A 28 30.87 -24.31 -3.31
C VAL A 28 30.22 -23.02 -3.81
N LEU A 29 30.41 -22.67 -5.09
CA LEU A 29 29.78 -21.49 -5.70
C LEU A 29 28.25 -21.57 -5.63
N TRP A 30 27.67 -22.73 -5.96
CA TRP A 30 26.22 -22.94 -5.88
C TRP A 30 25.69 -22.82 -4.44
N GLN A 31 26.40 -23.34 -3.44
CA GLN A 31 26.01 -23.18 -2.04
C GLN A 31 26.12 -21.73 -1.57
N LEU A 32 27.16 -21.01 -1.99
CA LEU A 32 27.33 -19.58 -1.69
C LEU A 32 26.19 -18.76 -2.30
N GLU A 33 25.87 -18.98 -3.58
CA GLU A 33 24.77 -18.30 -4.27
C GLU A 33 23.44 -18.53 -3.54
N LYS A 34 23.12 -19.79 -3.23
CA LYS A 34 21.89 -20.12 -2.49
C LYS A 34 21.83 -19.46 -1.12
N LYS A 35 22.95 -19.43 -0.40
CA LYS A 35 23.03 -18.79 0.92
C LYS A 35 22.83 -17.28 0.82
N VAL A 36 23.47 -16.62 -0.15
CA VAL A 36 23.30 -15.18 -0.40
C VAL A 36 21.85 -14.87 -0.74
N THR A 37 21.23 -15.61 -1.66
CA THR A 37 19.81 -15.43 -1.99
C THR A 37 18.91 -15.58 -0.77
N SER A 38 19.12 -16.61 0.05
CA SER A 38 18.32 -16.80 1.28
C SER A 38 18.45 -15.61 2.23
N GLN A 39 19.68 -15.15 2.48
CA GLN A 39 19.94 -14.00 3.36
C GLN A 39 19.34 -12.71 2.80
N THR A 40 19.38 -12.51 1.47
CA THR A 40 18.74 -11.38 0.81
C THR A 40 17.22 -11.43 1.00
N LEU A 41 16.59 -12.59 0.82
CA LEU A 41 15.15 -12.75 1.00
C LEU A 41 14.73 -12.53 2.45
N GLU A 42 15.49 -13.06 3.42
CA GLU A 42 15.25 -12.83 4.85
C GLU A 42 15.33 -11.34 5.19
N ARG A 43 16.41 -10.65 4.79
CA ARG A 43 16.58 -9.22 5.03
C ARG A 43 15.48 -8.38 4.40
N LEU A 44 15.06 -8.73 3.18
CA LEU A 44 13.96 -8.06 2.50
C LEU A 44 12.62 -8.30 3.22
N SER A 45 12.38 -9.53 3.71
CA SER A 45 11.21 -9.85 4.53
C SER A 45 11.17 -8.94 5.75
N ASP A 46 12.27 -8.84 6.50
CA ASP A 46 12.36 -7.99 7.69
C ASP A 46 12.11 -6.51 7.35
N GLN A 47 12.67 -6.01 6.25
CA GLN A 47 12.45 -4.64 5.80
C GLN A 47 11.01 -4.37 5.37
N LEU A 48 10.35 -5.31 4.69
CA LEU A 48 8.94 -5.22 4.35
C LEU A 48 8.07 -5.20 5.61
N SER A 49 8.36 -6.09 6.57
CA SER A 49 7.68 -6.13 7.89
C SER A 49 7.89 -4.84 8.67
N LEU A 50 9.08 -4.25 8.67
CA LEU A 50 9.32 -2.94 9.28
C LEU A 50 8.57 -1.81 8.56
N ALA A 51 8.57 -1.81 7.22
CA ALA A 51 7.90 -0.79 6.42
C ALA A 51 6.39 -0.81 6.64
N ILE A 52 5.75 -1.99 6.61
CA ILE A 52 4.31 -2.11 6.85
C ILE A 52 3.96 -1.73 8.29
N ASN A 53 4.75 -2.16 9.28
CA ASN A 53 4.49 -1.78 10.67
C ASN A 53 4.60 -0.26 10.89
N ASN A 54 5.59 0.39 10.30
CA ASN A 54 5.72 1.85 10.35
C ASN A 54 4.54 2.57 9.68
N GLN A 55 4.09 2.07 8.53
CA GLN A 55 2.95 2.65 7.82
C GLN A 55 1.64 2.45 8.58
N LEU A 56 1.41 1.26 9.15
CA LEU A 56 0.26 0.99 10.01
C LEU A 56 0.28 1.83 11.29
N GLU A 57 1.45 2.07 11.89
CA GLU A 57 1.57 2.94 13.05
C GLU A 57 1.25 4.40 12.72
N LYS A 58 1.66 4.86 11.53
CA LYS A 58 1.27 6.18 11.02
C LYS A 58 -0.26 6.28 10.85
N GLU A 59 -0.90 5.26 10.26
CA GLU A 59 -2.36 5.22 10.13
C GLU A 59 -3.06 5.21 11.50
N ARG A 60 -2.62 4.35 12.44
CA ARG A 60 -3.16 4.27 13.81
C ARG A 60 -3.02 5.58 14.56
N SER A 61 -1.85 6.21 14.49
CA SER A 61 -1.58 7.50 15.16
C SER A 61 -2.43 8.61 14.56
N SER A 62 -2.56 8.65 13.24
CA SER A 62 -3.40 9.62 12.53
C SER A 62 -4.87 9.48 12.93
N ALA A 63 -5.43 8.27 12.82
CA ALA A 63 -6.81 7.98 13.21
C ALA A 63 -7.08 8.36 14.68
N LEU A 64 -6.14 8.04 15.58
CA LEU A 64 -6.26 8.38 17.00
C LEU A 64 -6.26 9.89 17.24
N ARG A 65 -5.39 10.64 16.57
CA ARG A 65 -5.36 12.12 16.66
C ARG A 65 -6.70 12.72 16.26
N TYR A 66 -7.27 12.28 15.14
CA TYR A 66 -8.58 12.75 14.70
C TYR A 66 -9.70 12.35 15.66
N ALA A 67 -9.70 11.12 16.16
CA ALA A 67 -10.69 10.66 17.13
C ALA A 67 -10.64 11.48 18.43
N LEU A 68 -9.44 11.81 18.91
CA LEU A 68 -9.25 12.65 20.09
C LEU A 68 -9.78 14.07 19.85
N ILE A 69 -9.45 14.70 18.72
CA ILE A 69 -9.96 16.04 18.38
C ILE A 69 -11.49 16.05 18.31
N LEU A 70 -12.08 15.06 17.63
CA LEU A 70 -13.53 14.92 17.51
C LEU A 70 -14.20 14.69 18.87
N SER A 71 -13.61 13.86 19.74
CA SER A 71 -14.13 13.59 21.10
C SER A 71 -14.18 14.83 22.00
N GLN A 72 -13.34 15.84 21.72
CA GLN A 72 -13.31 17.10 22.44
C GLN A 72 -14.25 18.16 21.84
N ASN A 73 -14.91 17.86 20.72
CA ASN A 73 -15.87 18.76 20.11
C ASN A 73 -17.15 18.83 20.97
N THR A 74 -17.29 19.93 21.70
CA THR A 74 -18.44 20.14 22.60
C THR A 74 -19.77 20.10 21.86
N ALA A 75 -19.83 20.60 20.62
CA ALA A 75 -21.04 20.57 19.80
C ALA A 75 -21.44 19.14 19.41
N LEU A 76 -20.48 18.25 19.22
CA LEU A 76 -20.71 16.83 18.94
C LEU A 76 -21.23 16.11 20.19
N SER A 77 -20.58 16.30 21.34
CA SER A 77 -21.03 15.74 22.63
C SER A 77 -22.42 16.27 23.02
N ASP A 78 -22.72 17.52 22.69
CA ASP A 78 -24.02 18.16 22.87
C ASP A 78 -25.12 17.63 21.96
N ALA A 79 -24.76 17.20 20.75
CA ALA A 79 -25.68 16.52 19.85
C ALA A 79 -25.97 15.11 20.36
N LEU A 80 -24.93 14.38 20.77
CA LEU A 80 -25.05 13.03 21.35
C LEU A 80 -25.91 13.02 22.62
N GLU A 81 -25.74 13.97 23.54
CA GLU A 81 -26.54 14.04 24.76
C GLU A 81 -28.03 14.38 24.49
N ARG A 82 -28.31 15.14 23.42
CA ARG A 82 -29.67 15.54 23.03
C ARG A 82 -30.32 14.60 22.02
N ASP A 83 -29.64 13.50 21.66
CA ASP A 83 -30.09 12.54 20.65
C ASP A 83 -30.36 13.20 19.27
N ASP A 84 -29.57 14.21 18.91
CA ASP A 84 -29.68 14.98 17.66
C ASP A 84 -28.76 14.40 16.57
N GLU A 85 -29.19 13.27 16.00
CA GLU A 85 -28.42 12.50 15.00
C GLU A 85 -28.06 13.34 13.76
N ASP A 86 -28.98 14.18 13.28
CA ASP A 86 -28.78 15.04 12.11
C ASP A 86 -27.65 16.06 12.33
N LYS A 87 -27.62 16.66 13.52
CA LYS A 87 -26.52 17.55 13.91
C LYS A 87 -25.21 16.79 14.06
N GLY A 88 -25.25 15.58 14.63
CA GLY A 88 -24.11 14.68 14.70
C GLY A 88 -23.53 14.38 13.30
N PHE A 89 -24.39 13.95 12.37
CA PHE A 89 -24.05 13.69 10.99
C PHE A 89 -23.36 14.89 10.34
N LYS A 90 -23.99 16.07 10.44
CA LYS A 90 -23.45 17.31 9.86
C LYS A 90 -22.06 17.64 10.37
N ILE A 91 -21.84 17.59 11.70
CA ILE A 91 -20.54 17.88 12.31
C ILE A 91 -19.47 16.89 11.80
N LEU A 92 -19.79 15.59 11.75
CA LEU A 92 -18.85 14.57 11.30
C LEU A 92 -18.55 14.69 9.81
N SER A 93 -19.57 14.87 8.96
CA SER A 93 -19.40 14.96 7.51
C SER A 93 -18.60 16.20 7.11
N GLU A 94 -18.90 17.37 7.68
CA GLU A 94 -18.15 18.61 7.41
C GLU A 94 -16.69 18.50 7.90
N GLY A 95 -16.48 17.90 9.08
CA GLY A 95 -15.14 17.67 9.62
C GLY A 95 -14.30 16.75 8.76
N MET A 96 -14.86 15.61 8.32
CA MET A 96 -14.13 14.65 7.49
C MET A 96 -13.88 15.17 6.08
N GLU A 97 -14.83 15.89 5.48
CA GLU A 97 -14.64 16.50 4.16
C GLU A 97 -13.53 17.55 4.19
N SER A 98 -13.50 18.39 5.24
CA SER A 98 -12.42 19.37 5.43
C SER A 98 -11.06 18.69 5.54
N ILE A 99 -10.94 17.60 6.30
CA ILE A 99 -9.69 16.84 6.41
C ILE A 99 -9.28 16.28 5.05
N LYS A 100 -10.20 15.68 4.31
CA LYS A 100 -9.93 15.13 2.99
C LYS A 100 -9.39 16.20 2.04
N VAL A 101 -10.04 17.37 1.96
CA VAL A 101 -9.64 18.48 1.07
C VAL A 101 -8.23 19.01 1.38
N HIS A 102 -7.80 18.99 2.64
CA HIS A 102 -6.53 19.62 3.05
C HIS A 102 -5.38 18.65 3.29
N THR A 103 -5.63 17.33 3.33
CA THR A 103 -4.61 16.33 3.71
C THR A 103 -4.56 15.11 2.79
N ASP A 104 -5.43 15.02 1.80
CA ASP A 104 -5.68 13.82 0.97
C ASP A 104 -6.01 12.55 1.79
N SER A 105 -6.31 12.71 3.09
CA SER A 105 -6.59 11.58 3.97
C SER A 105 -8.05 11.14 3.82
N LEU A 106 -8.24 9.96 3.24
CA LEU A 106 -9.54 9.30 3.13
C LEU A 106 -9.89 8.57 4.44
N ILE A 107 -10.34 9.34 5.42
CA ILE A 107 -10.82 8.81 6.69
C ILE A 107 -12.32 8.98 6.85
N ARG A 108 -12.88 8.15 7.71
CA ARG A 108 -14.29 8.14 8.05
C ARG A 108 -14.44 8.25 9.56
N SER A 109 -15.51 8.85 10.04
CA SER A 109 -15.80 8.91 11.47
C SER A 109 -17.22 8.51 11.79
N GLN A 110 -17.41 7.94 12.97
CA GLN A 110 -18.72 7.62 13.50
C GLN A 110 -18.77 7.88 15.00
N VAL A 111 -19.98 8.13 15.47
CA VAL A 111 -20.30 8.18 16.89
C VAL A 111 -21.21 7.01 17.20
N ILE A 112 -20.90 6.33 18.30
CA ILE A 112 -21.63 5.19 18.81
C ILE A 112 -22.10 5.58 20.21
N THR A 113 -23.36 5.34 20.54
CA THR A 113 -23.92 5.61 21.86
C THR A 113 -23.36 4.65 22.93
N SER A 114 -23.60 4.96 24.20
CA SER A 114 -23.18 4.08 25.32
C SER A 114 -23.86 2.70 25.34
N ASP A 115 -25.00 2.55 24.66
CA ASP A 115 -25.72 1.29 24.40
C ASP A 115 -25.31 0.64 23.06
N TYR A 116 -24.15 1.02 22.50
CA TYR A 116 -23.56 0.40 21.31
C TYR A 116 -24.42 0.51 20.04
N VAL A 117 -25.15 1.62 19.90
CA VAL A 117 -25.94 1.92 18.71
C VAL A 117 -25.22 2.99 17.89
N ILE A 118 -25.27 2.87 16.56
CA ILE A 118 -24.75 3.93 15.68
C ILE A 118 -25.59 5.19 15.86
N PHE A 119 -24.97 6.27 16.33
CA PHE A 119 -25.61 7.58 16.45
C PHE A 119 -25.52 8.38 15.15
N ALA A 120 -24.31 8.53 14.61
CA ALA A 120 -24.07 9.29 13.38
C ALA A 120 -22.78 8.83 12.70
N ARG A 121 -22.69 8.99 11.37
CA ARG A 121 -21.50 8.64 10.59
C ARG A 121 -21.21 9.68 9.54
N SER A 122 -19.94 9.94 9.25
CA SER A 122 -19.54 11.02 8.34
C SER A 122 -19.88 10.76 6.86
N TRP A 123 -20.21 9.53 6.48
CA TRP A 123 -20.35 9.12 5.07
C TRP A 123 -21.78 8.75 4.68
N ASP A 124 -22.66 8.44 5.63
CA ASP A 124 -24.10 8.31 5.40
C ASP A 124 -24.87 8.35 6.73
N ASN A 125 -26.15 8.75 6.68
CA ASN A 125 -27.04 8.74 7.84
C ASN A 125 -28.01 7.54 7.86
N SER A 126 -27.84 6.58 6.94
CA SER A 126 -28.83 5.53 6.68
C SER A 126 -28.85 4.39 7.71
N TYR A 127 -27.91 4.41 8.65
CA TYR A 127 -27.74 3.36 9.67
C TYR A 127 -27.77 3.92 11.10
N ALA A 128 -28.19 5.18 11.28
CA ALA A 128 -28.47 5.70 12.61
C ALA A 128 -29.54 4.81 13.30
N GLY A 129 -29.37 4.55 14.60
CA GLY A 129 -30.20 3.60 15.34
C GLY A 129 -29.85 2.12 15.17
N MET A 130 -28.86 1.76 14.34
CA MET A 130 -28.46 0.35 14.17
C MET A 130 -27.61 -0.15 15.37
N PRO A 131 -28.00 -1.25 16.05
CA PRO A 131 -27.22 -1.84 17.13
C PRO A 131 -25.97 -2.56 16.62
N LEU A 132 -24.89 -2.51 17.40
CA LEU A 132 -23.58 -3.10 17.07
C LEU A 132 -23.16 -4.28 17.96
N GLU A 133 -23.92 -4.58 19.02
CA GLU A 133 -23.53 -5.49 20.12
C GLU A 133 -23.07 -6.87 19.64
N PHE A 134 -23.71 -7.45 18.63
CA PHE A 134 -23.40 -8.80 18.14
C PHE A 134 -22.12 -8.88 17.29
N HIS A 135 -21.54 -7.74 16.89
CA HIS A 135 -20.44 -7.70 15.90
C HIS A 135 -19.23 -6.86 16.34
N ARG A 136 -19.17 -6.38 17.59
CA ARG A 136 -18.13 -5.44 18.08
C ARG A 136 -17.55 -5.81 19.45
N PRO A 137 -16.90 -6.98 19.59
CA PRO A 137 -16.25 -7.37 20.85
C PRO A 137 -15.18 -6.37 21.31
N ASP A 138 -14.58 -5.65 20.37
CA ASP A 138 -13.58 -4.61 20.65
C ASP A 138 -14.14 -3.42 21.45
N LEU A 139 -15.44 -3.14 21.37
CA LEU A 139 -16.09 -2.09 22.18
C LEU A 139 -16.29 -2.50 23.63
N LEU A 140 -16.36 -3.81 23.92
CA LEU A 140 -16.47 -4.32 25.29
C LEU A 140 -15.23 -4.02 26.14
N TYR A 141 -14.07 -3.80 25.48
CA TYR A 141 -12.84 -3.34 26.12
C TYR A 141 -13.07 -2.12 27.02
N PHE A 142 -13.92 -1.19 26.58
CA PHE A 142 -14.17 0.08 27.26
C PHE A 142 -15.08 -0.01 28.47
N GLN A 143 -15.67 -1.18 28.74
CA GLN A 143 -16.38 -1.42 30.00
C GLN A 143 -15.42 -1.37 31.20
N ASN A 144 -14.16 -1.78 30.98
CA ASN A 144 -13.13 -1.85 32.02
C ASN A 144 -11.98 -0.85 31.81
N HIS A 145 -11.96 -0.12 30.68
CA HIS A 145 -10.87 0.78 30.31
C HIS A 145 -11.41 2.13 29.81
N LYS A 146 -10.87 3.22 30.34
CA LYS A 146 -11.22 4.59 29.89
C LYS A 146 -10.27 5.15 28.83
N ASN A 147 -9.17 4.46 28.55
CA ASN A 147 -8.14 4.95 27.65
C ASN A 147 -8.53 4.71 26.19
N PRO A 148 -8.26 5.67 25.29
CA PRO A 148 -8.38 5.47 23.85
C PRO A 148 -7.65 4.23 23.35
N ARG A 149 -8.15 3.63 22.27
CA ARG A 149 -7.54 2.47 21.61
C ARG A 149 -7.47 2.69 20.10
N SER A 150 -6.37 2.28 19.47
CA SER A 150 -6.22 2.27 18.02
C SER A 150 -5.63 0.93 17.55
N ALA A 151 -6.35 0.21 16.69
CA ALA A 151 -5.98 -1.14 16.27
C ALA A 151 -6.55 -1.47 14.88
N ILE A 152 -6.05 -2.55 14.26
CA ILE A 152 -6.72 -3.14 13.10
C ILE A 152 -7.86 -3.99 13.63
N GLU A 153 -9.06 -3.79 13.12
CA GLU A 153 -10.25 -4.51 13.59
C GLU A 153 -11.12 -4.93 12.43
N VAL A 154 -11.74 -6.11 12.57
CA VAL A 154 -12.74 -6.59 11.62
C VAL A 154 -14.11 -6.12 12.07
N GLY A 155 -14.57 -4.99 11.52
CA GLY A 155 -15.98 -4.63 11.58
C GLY A 155 -16.71 -5.11 10.33
N ARG A 156 -17.71 -4.35 9.91
CA ARG A 156 -18.40 -4.55 8.62
C ARG A 156 -17.46 -4.46 7.41
N LYS A 157 -16.29 -3.83 7.57
CA LYS A 157 -15.15 -3.88 6.67
C LYS A 157 -13.87 -3.91 7.54
N LEU A 158 -12.84 -4.62 7.08
CA LEU A 158 -11.52 -4.64 7.71
C LEU A 158 -10.86 -3.25 7.57
N GLY A 159 -10.28 -2.73 8.66
CA GLY A 159 -9.53 -1.48 8.64
C GLY A 159 -8.89 -1.14 9.98
N VAL A 160 -8.19 -0.02 10.05
CA VAL A 160 -7.70 0.57 11.29
C VAL A 160 -8.82 1.38 11.92
N LYS A 161 -9.08 1.16 13.20
CA LYS A 161 -10.07 1.88 13.99
C LYS A 161 -9.41 2.48 15.21
N ALA A 162 -9.62 3.78 15.40
CA ALA A 162 -9.30 4.48 16.62
C ALA A 162 -10.59 4.86 17.35
N THR A 163 -10.77 4.35 18.56
CA THR A 163 -11.96 4.56 19.39
C THR A 163 -11.60 5.32 20.65
N VAL A 164 -12.32 6.41 20.92
CA VAL A 164 -12.18 7.27 22.09
C VAL A 164 -13.51 7.28 22.84
N PRO A 165 -13.57 6.82 24.11
CA PRO A 165 -14.78 6.93 24.90
C PRO A 165 -15.01 8.40 25.32
N VAL A 166 -16.25 8.85 25.22
CA VAL A 166 -16.67 10.23 25.53
C VAL A 166 -17.42 10.24 26.85
N TYR A 167 -17.00 11.12 27.76
CA TYR A 167 -17.62 11.29 29.08
C TYR A 167 -18.07 12.73 29.29
N ARG A 168 -19.14 12.91 30.06
CA ARG A 168 -19.62 14.19 30.60
C ARG A 168 -19.98 13.97 32.07
N ASP A 169 -19.34 14.70 32.97
CA ASP A 169 -19.54 14.58 34.43
C ASP A 169 -19.51 13.12 34.91
N ASP A 170 -18.47 12.38 34.51
CA ASP A 170 -18.25 10.94 34.76
C ASP A 170 -19.28 9.97 34.13
N LYS A 171 -20.32 10.46 33.46
CA LYS A 171 -21.25 9.65 32.67
C LYS A 171 -20.67 9.40 31.28
N MET A 172 -20.56 8.13 30.87
CA MET A 172 -20.22 7.78 29.50
C MET A 172 -21.39 8.15 28.58
N LEU A 173 -21.13 9.00 27.59
CA LEU A 173 -22.11 9.35 26.56
C LEU A 173 -22.06 8.34 25.40
N GLY A 174 -20.86 7.84 25.09
CA GLY A 174 -20.64 6.92 23.99
C GLY A 174 -19.18 6.91 23.55
N PHE A 175 -18.96 6.72 22.26
CA PHE A 175 -17.66 6.57 21.63
C PHE A 175 -17.58 7.41 20.36
N VAL A 176 -16.44 8.05 20.16
CA VAL A 176 -16.04 8.60 18.86
C VAL A 176 -15.06 7.62 18.24
N GLU A 177 -15.36 7.19 17.02
CA GLU A 177 -14.51 6.27 16.27
C GLU A 177 -14.09 6.92 14.95
N VAL A 178 -12.80 6.85 14.64
CA VAL A 178 -12.24 7.16 13.32
C VAL A 178 -11.77 5.86 12.69
N VAL A 179 -12.19 5.65 11.44
CA VAL A 179 -11.89 4.46 10.64
C VAL A 179 -11.06 4.88 9.44
N SER A 180 -9.92 4.23 9.25
CA SER A 180 -9.12 4.30 8.04
C SER A 180 -8.96 2.92 7.43
N PHE A 181 -8.83 2.87 6.12
CA PHE A 181 -8.65 1.65 5.34
C PHE A 181 -7.26 1.67 4.70
N PHE A 182 -6.85 0.55 4.10
CA PHE A 182 -5.46 0.33 3.69
C PHE A 182 -5.09 0.93 2.32
N GLU A 183 -5.92 1.75 1.69
CA GLU A 183 -5.64 2.36 0.40
C GLU A 183 -4.35 3.20 0.47
N SER A 184 -4.17 3.99 1.54
CA SER A 184 -2.96 4.81 1.72
C SER A 184 -1.69 3.97 1.89
N THR A 185 -1.82 2.85 2.60
CA THR A 185 -0.75 1.85 2.77
C THR A 185 -0.44 1.15 1.44
N GLN A 186 -1.47 0.76 0.68
CA GLN A 186 -1.28 0.15 -0.63
C GLN A 186 -0.57 1.11 -1.59
N GLU A 187 -1.00 2.36 -1.65
CA GLU A 187 -0.35 3.38 -2.49
C GLU A 187 1.11 3.61 -2.11
N TYR A 188 1.47 3.50 -0.82
CA TYR A 188 2.85 3.57 -0.38
C TYR A 188 3.70 2.45 -1.00
N PHE A 189 3.24 1.21 -0.96
CA PHE A 189 3.95 0.08 -1.58
C PHE A 189 3.91 0.13 -3.12
N ASP A 190 2.82 0.61 -3.70
CA ASP A 190 2.71 0.81 -5.15
C ASP A 190 3.72 1.84 -5.67
N ARG A 191 4.02 2.92 -4.92
CA ARG A 191 5.08 3.89 -5.27
C ARG A 191 6.48 3.30 -5.18
N LEU A 192 6.60 2.17 -4.50
CA LEU A 192 7.79 1.33 -4.46
C LEU A 192 7.68 0.20 -5.47
N GLY A 193 6.64 0.15 -6.32
CA GLY A 193 6.31 -0.96 -7.23
C GLY A 193 6.32 -2.34 -6.58
N ILE A 194 6.00 -2.39 -5.29
CA ILE A 194 5.74 -3.61 -4.56
C ILE A 194 4.22 -3.80 -4.56
N ASP A 195 3.75 -4.86 -5.21
CA ASP A 195 2.33 -5.18 -5.17
C ASP A 195 1.98 -5.70 -3.76
N MET A 196 1.09 -5.01 -3.06
CA MET A 196 0.61 -5.42 -1.73
C MET A 196 -0.85 -5.91 -1.79
N TYR A 197 -1.08 -7.09 -1.21
CA TYR A 197 -2.40 -7.70 -1.06
C TYR A 197 -2.75 -7.81 0.42
N VAL A 198 -3.93 -7.32 0.79
CA VAL A 198 -4.46 -7.39 2.14
C VAL A 198 -5.45 -8.55 2.19
N LEU A 199 -5.12 -9.59 2.92
CA LEU A 199 -5.90 -10.82 3.01
C LEU A 199 -6.56 -10.91 4.38
N MET A 200 -7.89 -10.88 4.43
CA MET A 200 -8.66 -11.12 5.65
C MET A 200 -8.99 -12.61 5.76
N ASP A 201 -8.91 -13.20 6.94
CA ASP A 201 -9.29 -14.59 7.17
C ASP A 201 -10.79 -14.80 6.90
N VAL A 202 -11.15 -15.87 6.18
CA VAL A 202 -12.54 -16.19 5.80
C VAL A 202 -13.45 -16.42 7.02
N ARG A 203 -12.88 -16.73 8.19
CA ARG A 203 -13.64 -16.84 9.46
C ARG A 203 -14.42 -15.56 9.80
N PHE A 204 -14.03 -14.41 9.25
CA PHE A 204 -14.72 -13.14 9.46
C PHE A 204 -15.73 -12.78 8.35
N TYR A 205 -16.07 -13.70 7.44
CA TYR A 205 -16.99 -13.45 6.33
C TYR A 205 -18.35 -12.86 6.76
N ASP A 206 -18.93 -13.38 7.84
CA ASP A 206 -20.24 -12.90 8.34
C ASP A 206 -20.13 -11.54 9.05
N THR A 207 -18.99 -11.25 9.67
CA THR A 207 -18.74 -9.96 10.33
C THR A 207 -18.47 -8.86 9.30
N ALA A 208 -17.66 -9.15 8.29
CA ALA A 208 -17.22 -8.20 7.26
C ALA A 208 -18.19 -8.15 6.07
N VAL A 209 -19.45 -7.80 6.34
CA VAL A 209 -20.53 -7.80 5.33
C VAL A 209 -20.22 -6.97 4.07
N PHE A 210 -19.40 -5.93 4.15
CA PHE A 210 -18.99 -5.13 2.98
C PHE A 210 -17.85 -5.74 2.16
N MET A 211 -17.39 -6.93 2.52
CA MET A 211 -16.34 -7.68 1.83
C MET A 211 -16.82 -9.03 1.31
N GLN A 212 -18.11 -9.35 1.46
CA GLN A 212 -18.67 -10.64 1.06
C GLN A 212 -18.63 -10.88 -0.45
N GLU A 213 -18.68 -9.80 -1.24
CA GLU A 213 -18.56 -9.83 -2.70
C GLU A 213 -17.10 -9.77 -3.19
N ASN A 214 -16.13 -9.64 -2.27
CA ASN A 214 -14.73 -9.60 -2.64
C ASN A 214 -14.23 -10.99 -3.04
N PRO A 215 -13.19 -11.08 -3.90
CA PRO A 215 -12.62 -12.37 -4.28
C PRO A 215 -12.11 -13.15 -3.08
N THR A 216 -12.48 -14.43 -3.03
CA THR A 216 -11.88 -15.41 -2.12
C THR A 216 -10.56 -15.92 -2.72
N ILE A 217 -9.54 -16.04 -1.88
CA ILE A 217 -8.20 -16.52 -2.23
C ILE A 217 -7.95 -17.84 -1.48
N ALA A 218 -7.65 -18.90 -2.24
CA ALA A 218 -7.32 -20.23 -1.73
C ALA A 218 -8.36 -20.82 -0.74
N LYS A 219 -9.59 -20.30 -0.73
CA LYS A 219 -10.67 -20.63 0.23
C LYS A 219 -10.36 -20.30 1.70
N GLU A 220 -9.20 -19.73 2.00
CA GLU A 220 -8.76 -19.36 3.36
C GLU A 220 -8.95 -17.86 3.62
N TYR A 221 -8.92 -17.05 2.56
CA TYR A 221 -8.84 -15.60 2.67
C TYR A 221 -9.83 -14.87 1.76
N ILE A 222 -10.15 -13.64 2.14
CA ILE A 222 -10.91 -12.66 1.36
C ILE A 222 -9.96 -11.49 1.05
N LEU A 223 -9.82 -11.14 -0.22
CA LEU A 223 -8.97 -10.03 -0.65
C LEU A 223 -9.64 -8.69 -0.29
N ALA A 224 -9.04 -7.94 0.63
CA ALA A 224 -9.65 -6.78 1.26
C ALA A 224 -9.42 -5.47 0.50
N ASN A 225 -8.28 -5.33 -0.18
CA ASN A 225 -7.97 -4.14 -0.94
C ASN A 225 -8.46 -4.27 -2.40
N PRO A 226 -9.04 -3.21 -3.00
CA PRO A 226 -9.77 -3.31 -4.25
C PRO A 226 -8.87 -3.36 -5.50
N LYS A 227 -7.61 -2.94 -5.39
CA LYS A 227 -6.69 -2.83 -6.52
C LYS A 227 -5.94 -4.15 -6.72
N TYR A 228 -6.44 -4.95 -7.66
CA TYR A 228 -5.85 -6.21 -8.13
C TYR A 228 -6.24 -6.46 -9.60
N THR A 229 -5.51 -7.37 -10.25
CA THR A 229 -5.76 -7.83 -11.62
C THR A 229 -6.15 -9.31 -11.65
N GLN A 230 -6.64 -9.79 -12.80
CA GLN A 230 -6.91 -11.22 -12.98
C GLN A 230 -5.64 -12.08 -12.89
N SER A 231 -4.47 -11.54 -13.25
CA SER A 231 -3.19 -12.21 -13.04
C SER A 231 -2.86 -12.38 -11.56
N ASP A 232 -3.17 -11.37 -10.75
CA ASP A 232 -2.91 -11.41 -9.31
C ASP A 232 -3.80 -12.46 -8.64
N LEU A 233 -5.08 -12.53 -9.01
CA LEU A 233 -5.97 -13.58 -8.52
C LEU A 233 -5.47 -14.99 -8.87
N LYS A 234 -4.95 -15.19 -10.09
CA LYS A 234 -4.37 -16.48 -10.50
C LYS A 234 -3.12 -16.80 -9.71
N LEU A 235 -2.23 -15.82 -9.53
CA LEU A 235 -1.02 -15.94 -8.71
C LEU A 235 -1.37 -16.35 -7.29
N LEU A 236 -2.24 -15.58 -6.63
CA LEU A 236 -2.64 -15.76 -5.24
C LEU A 236 -3.34 -17.12 -5.00
N ASN A 237 -4.22 -17.55 -5.91
CA ASN A 237 -4.87 -18.86 -5.79
C ASN A 237 -3.92 -20.05 -6.05
N GLY A 238 -2.77 -19.82 -6.67
CA GLY A 238 -1.73 -20.83 -6.90
C GLY A 238 -0.72 -20.98 -5.76
N ILE A 239 -0.88 -20.24 -4.66
CA ILE A 239 0.06 -20.24 -3.53
C ILE A 239 -0.23 -21.42 -2.58
N ASP A 240 0.81 -22.13 -2.16
CA ASP A 240 0.77 -22.95 -0.96
C ASP A 240 0.90 -22.05 0.28
N PHE A 241 -0.24 -21.61 0.81
CA PHE A 241 -0.28 -20.72 1.99
C PHE A 241 0.28 -21.39 3.25
N LYS A 242 0.27 -22.72 3.34
CA LYS A 242 0.85 -23.44 4.48
C LYS A 242 2.37 -23.30 4.47
N THR A 243 3.00 -23.47 3.31
CA THR A 243 4.44 -23.22 3.17
C THR A 243 4.75 -21.76 3.39
N LEU A 244 4.01 -20.83 2.76
CA LEU A 244 4.26 -19.40 2.87
C LEU A 244 4.17 -18.88 4.33
N LYS A 245 3.21 -19.37 5.12
CA LYS A 245 3.10 -19.05 6.56
C LYS A 245 4.33 -19.48 7.36
N HIS A 246 4.95 -20.60 6.99
CA HIS A 246 6.10 -21.15 7.72
C HIS A 246 7.43 -20.55 7.25
N THR A 247 7.60 -20.34 5.95
CA THR A 247 8.86 -19.86 5.37
C THR A 247 8.92 -18.34 5.24
N HIS A 248 7.80 -17.64 5.46
CA HIS A 248 7.60 -16.20 5.23
C HIS A 248 7.81 -15.72 3.78
N VAL A 249 8.47 -16.50 2.93
CA VAL A 249 8.68 -16.24 1.53
C VAL A 249 8.51 -17.50 0.69
N VAL A 250 7.87 -17.39 -0.48
CA VAL A 250 7.84 -18.45 -1.51
C VAL A 250 8.03 -17.87 -2.90
N PHE A 251 8.55 -18.68 -3.82
CA PHE A 251 8.57 -18.34 -5.24
C PHE A 251 7.43 -19.07 -5.96
N SER A 252 6.46 -18.33 -6.49
CA SER A 252 5.31 -18.89 -7.23
C SER A 252 4.90 -17.95 -8.36
N GLY A 253 4.42 -18.50 -9.47
CA GLY A 253 3.95 -17.73 -10.62
C GLY A 253 4.98 -16.74 -11.18
N GLY A 254 6.28 -17.04 -11.06
CA GLY A 254 7.36 -16.17 -11.51
C GLY A 254 7.68 -14.99 -10.58
N ARG A 255 7.12 -14.97 -9.36
CA ARG A 255 7.30 -13.90 -8.38
C ARG A 255 7.66 -14.44 -7.00
N TYR A 256 8.39 -13.64 -6.24
CA TYR A 256 8.59 -13.85 -4.81
C TYR A 256 7.43 -13.24 -4.05
N LEU A 257 6.87 -14.02 -3.12
CA LEU A 257 5.72 -13.64 -2.31
C LEU A 257 6.14 -13.68 -0.85
N PHE A 258 6.03 -12.55 -0.16
CA PHE A 258 6.37 -12.39 1.25
C PHE A 258 5.10 -12.32 2.08
N PHE A 259 5.13 -12.88 3.29
CA PHE A 259 3.97 -12.99 4.17
C PHE A 259 4.24 -12.37 5.53
N GLU A 260 3.43 -11.38 5.86
CA GLU A 260 3.40 -10.74 7.18
C GLU A 260 2.03 -10.99 7.84
N PRO A 261 1.95 -11.66 9.00
CA PRO A 261 0.69 -11.93 9.67
C PRO A 261 0.04 -10.63 10.18
N MET A 262 -1.26 -10.46 9.91
CA MET A 262 -2.03 -9.31 10.39
C MET A 262 -2.67 -9.64 11.73
N LYS A 263 -2.41 -8.80 12.74
CA LYS A 263 -2.99 -8.97 14.08
C LYS A 263 -3.98 -7.86 14.43
N ASN A 264 -5.03 -8.21 15.15
CA ASN A 264 -5.98 -7.26 15.73
C ASN A 264 -5.46 -6.64 17.04
N GLY A 265 -6.27 -5.79 17.67
CA GLY A 265 -5.90 -5.16 18.94
C GLY A 265 -5.73 -6.12 20.11
N GLU A 266 -6.27 -7.35 20.04
CA GLU A 266 -6.10 -8.40 21.05
C GLU A 266 -4.89 -9.30 20.76
N GLY A 267 -4.19 -9.07 19.64
CA GLY A 267 -3.07 -9.89 19.18
C GLY A 267 -3.48 -11.16 18.42
N GLU A 268 -4.77 -11.38 18.16
CA GLU A 268 -5.27 -12.47 17.32
C GLU A 268 -4.89 -12.23 15.86
N THR A 269 -4.43 -13.27 15.17
CA THR A 269 -4.22 -13.24 13.73
C THR A 269 -5.55 -13.26 12.98
N ILE A 270 -5.85 -12.17 12.27
CA ILE A 270 -7.09 -11.95 11.54
C ILE A 270 -6.92 -11.96 10.02
N GLY A 271 -5.69 -12.18 9.55
CA GLY A 271 -5.35 -12.09 8.14
C GLY A 271 -3.85 -12.04 7.91
N ALA A 272 -3.47 -11.51 6.75
CA ALA A 272 -2.08 -11.28 6.37
C ALA A 272 -1.93 -10.14 5.36
N PHE A 273 -0.76 -9.53 5.34
CA PHE A 273 -0.27 -8.76 4.21
C PHE A 273 0.62 -9.66 3.36
N VAL A 274 0.38 -9.69 2.05
CA VAL A 274 1.20 -10.42 1.09
C VAL A 274 1.83 -9.43 0.12
N PHE A 275 3.15 -9.43 0.04
CA PHE A 275 3.90 -8.58 -0.89
C PHE A 275 4.40 -9.42 -2.06
N SER A 276 4.32 -8.91 -3.28
CA SER A 276 4.79 -9.62 -4.47
C SER A 276 5.85 -8.84 -5.24
N LEU A 277 7.02 -9.45 -5.40
CA LEU A 277 8.16 -8.87 -6.10
C LEU A 277 8.65 -9.79 -7.22
N SER A 278 9.11 -9.19 -8.32
CA SER A 278 9.75 -9.90 -9.42
C SER A 278 11.20 -10.27 -9.08
N PRO A 279 11.78 -11.31 -9.70
CA PRO A 279 13.21 -11.63 -9.57
C PRO A 279 14.13 -10.45 -9.90
N LYS A 280 13.73 -9.59 -10.84
CA LYS A 280 14.48 -8.38 -11.20
C LYS A 280 14.57 -7.41 -10.02
N GLN A 281 13.46 -7.22 -9.29
CA GLN A 281 13.43 -6.36 -8.10
C GLN A 281 14.27 -6.96 -6.95
N ILE A 282 14.22 -8.27 -6.74
CA ILE A 282 15.09 -8.96 -5.76
C ILE A 282 16.57 -8.81 -6.12
N ASN A 283 16.92 -9.00 -7.38
CA ASN A 283 18.31 -8.85 -7.83
C ASN A 283 18.78 -7.40 -7.72
N ALA A 284 17.95 -6.41 -8.06
CA ALA A 284 18.28 -5.00 -7.89
C ALA A 284 18.56 -4.68 -6.41
N TYR A 285 17.78 -5.26 -5.49
CA TYR A 285 18.01 -5.14 -4.04
C TYR A 285 19.28 -5.86 -3.56
N ALA A 286 19.59 -7.03 -4.10
CA ALA A 286 20.80 -7.78 -3.74
C ALA A 286 22.10 -7.02 -4.08
N HIS A 287 22.06 -6.15 -5.10
CA HIS A 287 23.22 -5.39 -5.59
C HIS A 287 23.20 -3.91 -5.20
N SER A 288 22.22 -3.46 -4.41
CA SER A 288 22.26 -2.11 -3.82
C SER A 288 23.18 -2.14 -2.60
N ASP A 289 24.44 -1.75 -2.80
CA ASP A 289 25.51 -1.74 -1.80
C ASP A 289 25.34 -0.68 -0.68
N GLU A 290 24.21 0.03 -0.61
CA GLU A 290 23.95 1.08 0.38
C GLU A 290 22.89 0.66 1.42
N GLU A 291 23.17 1.02 2.66
CA GLU A 291 22.47 0.70 3.92
C GLU A 291 20.93 0.75 3.88
N ASP A 292 20.32 0.08 4.87
CA ASP A 292 18.92 -0.35 5.10
C ASP A 292 17.73 0.56 4.67
N ILE A 293 17.99 1.76 4.17
CA ILE A 293 17.00 2.77 3.74
C ILE A 293 17.03 2.97 2.21
N SER A 294 18.09 2.49 1.54
CA SER A 294 18.35 2.69 0.10
C SER A 294 17.37 1.93 -0.82
N PHE A 295 16.87 0.76 -0.42
CA PHE A 295 15.93 -0.03 -1.23
C PHE A 295 14.68 0.77 -1.63
N LEU A 296 14.05 1.43 -0.66
CA LEU A 296 12.82 2.20 -0.90
C LEU A 296 13.08 3.44 -1.77
N ILE A 297 14.29 4.01 -1.66
CA ILE A 297 14.72 5.17 -2.45
C ILE A 297 15.11 4.76 -3.88
N HIS A 298 15.69 3.57 -4.08
CA HIS A 298 16.09 3.07 -5.40
C HIS A 298 14.92 2.49 -6.20
N LEU A 299 14.00 1.77 -5.53
CA LEU A 299 12.78 1.25 -6.15
C LEU A 299 11.88 2.42 -6.57
N SER A 300 11.70 3.39 -5.66
CA SER A 300 10.99 4.63 -5.99
C SER A 300 11.64 5.37 -7.15
N ARG A 301 12.96 5.56 -7.25
CA ARG A 301 13.55 6.31 -8.38
C ARG A 301 13.34 5.68 -9.76
N ASN A 302 13.48 4.36 -9.88
CA ASN A 302 13.37 3.69 -11.19
C ASN A 302 11.92 3.48 -11.62
N GLU A 303 10.99 3.33 -10.67
CA GLU A 303 9.56 3.14 -10.96
C GLU A 303 8.77 4.46 -10.85
N LEU A 304 9.25 5.51 -10.17
CA LEU A 304 8.71 6.88 -10.30
C LEU A 304 8.79 7.35 -11.74
N TYR A 305 9.79 6.93 -12.51
CA TYR A 305 9.85 7.21 -13.94
C TYR A 305 8.65 6.62 -14.68
N ASP A 306 8.29 5.36 -14.40
CA ASP A 306 7.17 4.68 -15.05
C ASP A 306 5.79 5.12 -14.49
N VAL A 307 5.72 5.43 -13.19
CA VAL A 307 4.51 5.91 -12.51
C VAL A 307 4.24 7.38 -12.83
N MET A 308 5.27 8.23 -12.99
CA MET A 308 5.07 9.58 -13.55
C MET A 308 4.54 9.49 -14.96
N ILE A 309 5.06 8.58 -15.80
CA ILE A 309 4.51 8.36 -17.15
C ILE A 309 3.04 7.93 -17.06
N LYS A 310 2.67 7.04 -16.14
CA LYS A 310 1.30 6.55 -16.00
C LYS A 310 0.32 7.56 -15.38
N LYS A 311 0.74 8.33 -14.36
CA LYS A 311 -0.06 9.38 -13.72
C LYS A 311 -0.20 10.63 -14.59
N SER A 312 0.83 10.98 -15.35
CA SER A 312 0.78 12.05 -16.36
C SER A 312 -0.12 11.72 -17.56
N LEU A 313 -0.43 10.43 -17.79
CA LEU A 313 -1.39 10.03 -18.80
C LEU A 313 -2.85 10.09 -18.32
N ASP A 314 -3.11 10.04 -17.01
CA ASP A 314 -4.46 10.00 -16.43
C ASP A 314 -4.96 11.36 -15.93
N ASP A 315 -4.07 12.24 -15.47
CA ASP A 315 -4.41 13.61 -15.06
C ASP A 315 -4.10 14.61 -16.19
N GLY A 316 -5.04 15.50 -16.48
CA GLY A 316 -4.94 16.51 -17.54
C GLY A 316 -3.72 17.43 -17.39
N LEU A 317 -2.59 17.03 -18.00
CA LEU A 317 -1.28 17.71 -17.99
C LEU A 317 -1.28 19.18 -18.43
N PHE A 318 -2.35 19.64 -19.05
CA PHE A 318 -2.48 20.99 -19.56
C PHE A 318 -3.54 21.73 -18.76
N GLN A 319 -3.20 22.92 -18.28
CA GLN A 319 -4.15 23.84 -17.65
C GLN A 319 -5.25 24.26 -18.64
N SER A 320 -5.00 24.17 -19.96
CA SER A 320 -6.02 24.34 -20.99
C SER A 320 -5.77 23.50 -22.25
N VAL A 321 -6.83 23.24 -23.04
CA VAL A 321 -6.73 22.58 -24.36
C VAL A 321 -5.84 23.39 -25.32
N TYR A 322 -5.83 24.71 -25.18
CA TYR A 322 -5.03 25.62 -26.01
C TYR A 322 -3.52 25.44 -25.79
N ASP A 323 -3.09 25.25 -24.53
CA ASP A 323 -1.67 25.05 -24.20
C ASP A 323 -1.12 23.76 -24.82
N LYS A 324 -1.98 22.74 -24.95
CA LYS A 324 -1.66 21.51 -25.67
C LYS A 324 -1.43 21.79 -27.15
N GLU A 325 -2.31 22.57 -27.78
CA GLU A 325 -2.24 22.87 -29.21
C GLU A 325 -0.98 23.68 -29.57
N LEU A 326 -0.57 24.63 -28.73
CA LEU A 326 0.67 25.40 -28.93
C LEU A 326 1.89 24.49 -29.18
N LEU A 327 2.05 23.42 -28.42
CA LEU A 327 3.19 22.49 -28.59
C LEU A 327 3.17 21.74 -29.92
N TYR A 328 1.99 21.37 -30.41
CA TYR A 328 1.84 20.67 -31.69
C TYR A 328 1.87 21.61 -32.89
N LEU A 329 1.55 22.89 -32.70
CA LEU A 329 1.58 23.91 -33.75
C LEU A 329 3.00 24.37 -34.09
N LYS A 330 3.97 24.19 -33.19
CA LYS A 330 5.39 24.56 -33.39
C LYS A 330 5.95 24.10 -34.73
N ASP A 331 5.62 22.87 -35.13
CA ASP A 331 6.14 22.25 -36.34
C ASP A 331 5.36 22.69 -37.61
N THR A 332 4.27 23.46 -37.46
CA THR A 332 3.38 23.92 -38.54
C THR A 332 3.31 25.45 -38.69
N VAL A 333 3.93 26.23 -37.79
CA VAL A 333 3.92 27.70 -37.84
C VAL A 333 4.74 28.22 -39.02
N ALA A 334 4.14 29.12 -39.81
CA ALA A 334 4.76 29.77 -40.96
C ALA A 334 5.98 30.62 -40.51
N PRO A 335 7.05 30.72 -41.31
CA PRO A 335 8.27 31.43 -40.92
C PRO A 335 8.05 32.87 -40.46
N GLU A 336 7.04 33.55 -41.01
CA GLU A 336 6.70 34.94 -40.72
C GLU A 336 6.09 35.13 -39.32
N ASP A 337 5.47 34.08 -38.76
CA ASP A 337 4.72 34.13 -37.49
C ASP A 337 5.48 33.49 -36.31
N ARG A 338 6.71 32.98 -36.54
CA ARG A 338 7.47 32.23 -35.54
C ARG A 338 7.84 33.04 -34.31
N GLU A 339 8.17 34.31 -34.49
CA GLU A 339 8.58 35.18 -33.38
C GLU A 339 7.41 35.43 -32.42
N LEU A 340 6.23 35.72 -32.98
CA LEU A 340 4.99 35.89 -32.22
C LEU A 340 4.58 34.59 -31.51
N PHE A 341 4.66 33.46 -32.20
CA PHE A 341 4.37 32.14 -31.63
C PHE A 341 5.30 31.79 -30.46
N VAL A 342 6.61 32.04 -30.57
CA VAL A 342 7.58 31.74 -29.51
C VAL A 342 7.31 32.62 -28.28
N GLN A 343 6.96 33.88 -28.48
CA GLN A 343 6.62 34.79 -27.40
C GLN A 343 5.37 34.32 -26.65
N GLU A 344 4.30 33.99 -27.37
CA GLU A 344 3.06 33.49 -26.77
C GLU A 344 3.26 32.14 -26.06
N ALA A 345 4.04 31.23 -26.66
CA ALA A 345 4.38 29.96 -26.03
C ALA A 345 5.18 30.16 -24.74
N HIS A 346 6.13 31.10 -24.71
CA HIS A 346 6.87 31.43 -23.49
C HIS A 346 5.96 31.99 -22.40
N GLU A 347 5.13 32.97 -22.72
CA GLU A 347 4.21 33.59 -21.74
C GLU A 347 3.24 32.57 -21.13
N ARG A 348 2.79 31.58 -21.92
CA ARG A 348 1.90 30.52 -21.45
C ARG A 348 2.61 29.44 -20.66
N LEU A 349 3.80 29.03 -21.10
CA LEU A 349 4.56 27.94 -20.45
C LEU A 349 5.26 28.41 -19.17
N ASP A 350 5.55 29.70 -19.01
CA ASP A 350 6.09 30.26 -17.76
C ASP A 350 5.12 30.17 -16.57
N ALA A 351 3.82 29.94 -16.83
CA ALA A 351 2.82 29.71 -15.78
C ALA A 351 2.87 28.30 -15.17
N TYR A 352 3.66 27.39 -15.75
CA TYR A 352 3.85 26.02 -15.27
C TYR A 352 5.08 25.92 -14.38
N SER A 353 5.00 25.08 -13.35
CA SER A 353 6.17 24.70 -12.56
C SER A 353 7.18 23.91 -13.40
N LYS A 354 8.43 23.88 -12.94
CA LYS A 354 9.52 23.16 -13.61
C LYS A 354 9.18 21.66 -13.77
N GLU A 355 8.53 21.07 -12.78
CA GLU A 355 8.12 19.68 -12.76
C GLU A 355 6.99 19.41 -13.77
N GLU A 356 6.02 20.32 -13.91
CA GLU A 356 4.95 20.23 -14.91
C GLU A 356 5.50 20.37 -16.34
N LEU A 357 6.43 21.29 -16.57
CA LEU A 357 7.09 21.46 -17.87
C LEU A 357 7.88 20.23 -18.30
N ILE A 358 8.53 19.54 -17.34
CA ILE A 358 9.21 18.27 -17.59
C ILE A 358 8.20 17.20 -18.03
N GLY A 359 7.06 17.09 -17.32
CA GLY A 359 5.98 16.17 -17.68
C GLY A 359 5.42 16.41 -19.09
N ILE A 360 5.15 17.69 -19.43
CA ILE A 360 4.65 18.13 -20.73
C ILE A 360 5.63 17.77 -21.86
N MET A 361 6.92 18.06 -21.68
CA MET A 361 7.96 17.79 -22.68
C MET A 361 8.18 16.30 -22.94
N LEU A 362 8.07 15.47 -21.91
CA LEU A 362 8.18 14.02 -22.04
C LEU A 362 6.99 13.44 -22.81
N ASN A 363 5.76 13.88 -22.51
CA ASN A 363 4.57 13.46 -23.24
C ASN A 363 4.61 13.86 -24.73
N TYR A 364 5.07 15.07 -25.04
CA TYR A 364 5.23 15.54 -26.42
C TYR A 364 6.17 14.64 -27.24
N LYS A 365 7.30 14.22 -26.65
CA LYS A 365 8.25 13.30 -27.32
C LYS A 365 7.66 11.91 -27.54
N VAL A 366 7.01 11.34 -26.53
CA VAL A 366 6.36 10.02 -26.62
C VAL A 366 5.29 10.00 -27.71
N THR A 367 4.45 11.05 -27.78
CA THR A 367 3.40 11.17 -28.79
C THR A 367 3.97 11.32 -30.22
N LYS A 368 5.16 11.91 -30.37
CA LYS A 368 5.85 12.04 -31.66
C LYS A 368 6.47 10.72 -32.12
N GLU A 369 6.99 9.90 -31.20
CA GLU A 369 7.51 8.56 -31.51
C GLU A 369 6.40 7.56 -31.92
N ILE A 370 5.20 7.70 -31.36
CA ILE A 370 4.06 6.80 -31.65
C ILE A 370 3.42 7.06 -33.04
N LYS A 371 3.78 8.16 -33.73
CA LYS A 371 3.25 8.50 -35.08
C LYS A 371 4.05 7.93 -36.26
N GLY A 372 4.78 6.83 -36.07
CA GLY A 372 5.35 6.06 -37.17
C GLY A 372 4.36 4.99 -37.66
N GLU A 373 3.98 5.01 -38.94
CA GLU A 373 3.14 3.96 -39.55
C GLU A 373 3.79 2.58 -39.36
N ILE A 374 3.06 1.67 -38.70
CA ILE A 374 3.27 0.23 -38.89
C ILE A 374 2.66 -0.09 -40.26
N ARG A 375 3.53 -0.40 -41.23
CA ARG A 375 3.11 -0.91 -42.55
C ARG A 375 2.47 -2.29 -42.45
#